data_AF-A0A8T6VLA4-F1
#
_entry.id   AF-A0A8T6VLA4-F1
#
_cell.length_a   1.000
_cell.length_b   1.000
_cell.length_c   1.000
_cell.angle_alpha   90.00
_cell.angle_beta   90.00
_cell.angle_gamma   90.00
#
_symmetry.space_group_name_H-M   'P 1'
#
loop_
_entity.id
_entity.type
_entity.pdbx_description
1 polymer ?
#
loop_
_entity_poly.entity_id
_entity_poly.type
_entity_poly.pdbx_seq_one_letter_code
_entity_poly.pdbx_strand_id
1 'polypeptide(L)' 'AIVARSLAVPAVVGVDKITKIVRKGKRIILDGTHGNVIINPKDQTIQKYESERKIYMNFEKELLEESNAVANTRDGKRI' A
#
# COMPACT_ATOMS: atom_id res chain seq x y z
N ALA A 1 2.56 2.45 -11.50
CA ALA A 1 1.88 1.36 -12.23
C ALA A 1 0.41 1.73 -12.40
N ILE A 2 -0.11 1.83 -13.62
CA ILE A 2 -1.49 2.29 -13.86
C ILE A 2 -2.49 1.15 -13.56
N VAL A 3 -2.26 -0.03 -14.11
CA VAL A 3 -3.17 -1.18 -13.99
C VAL A 3 -3.33 -1.65 -12.53
N ALA A 4 -2.23 -1.81 -11.79
CA ALA A 4 -2.29 -2.24 -10.40
C ALA A 4 -3.09 -1.28 -9.50
N ARG A 5 -2.99 0.03 -9.78
CA ARG A 5 -3.78 1.06 -9.09
C ARG A 5 -5.28 0.91 -9.38
N SER A 6 -5.65 0.68 -10.63
CA SER A 6 -7.05 0.42 -11.01
C SER A 6 -7.63 -0.85 -10.38
N LEU A 7 -6.78 -1.84 -10.09
CA LEU A 7 -7.17 -3.09 -9.43
C LEU A 7 -7.11 -3.01 -7.90
N ALA A 8 -6.76 -1.85 -7.32
CA ALA A 8 -6.52 -1.69 -5.88
C ALA A 8 -5.51 -2.71 -5.30
N VAL A 9 -4.51 -3.11 -6.11
CA VAL A 9 -3.45 -4.04 -5.70
C VAL A 9 -2.16 -3.25 -5.46
N PRO A 10 -1.45 -3.45 -4.33
CA PRO A 10 -0.18 -2.79 -4.08
C PRO A 10 0.85 -3.18 -5.15
N ALA A 11 1.64 -2.20 -5.61
CA ALA A 11 2.66 -2.42 -6.62
C ALA A 11 3.88 -1.52 -6.39
N VAL A 12 5.07 -2.10 -6.56
CA VAL A 12 6.35 -1.39 -6.63
C VAL A 12 6.97 -1.71 -7.98
N VAL A 13 7.41 -0.68 -8.72
CA VAL A 13 8.00 -0.82 -10.06
C VAL A 13 9.44 -0.30 -10.05
N GLY A 14 10.26 -0.75 -11.01
CA GLY A 14 11.66 -0.32 -11.10
C GLY A 14 12.57 -0.93 -10.04
N VAL A 15 12.17 -2.02 -9.39
CA VAL A 15 13.01 -2.77 -8.46
C VAL A 15 14.06 -3.58 -9.20
N ASP A 16 15.31 -3.12 -9.14
CA ASP A 16 16.43 -3.79 -9.80
C ASP A 16 16.78 -5.13 -9.11
N LYS A 17 17.20 -6.12 -9.90
CA LYS A 17 17.69 -7.45 -9.48
C LYS A 17 16.74 -8.31 -8.63
N ILE A 18 15.51 -7.87 -8.35
CA ILE A 18 14.60 -8.61 -7.45
C ILE A 18 14.30 -10.03 -7.91
N THR A 19 14.18 -10.23 -9.23
CA THR A 19 13.97 -11.54 -9.86
C THR A 19 15.14 -12.51 -9.69
N LYS A 20 16.35 -12.00 -9.39
CA LYS A 20 17.55 -12.81 -9.12
C LYS A 20 17.70 -13.14 -7.63
N ILE A 21 17.16 -12.30 -6.76
CA ILE A 21 17.32 -12.40 -5.29
C ILE A 21 16.20 -13.24 -4.67
N VAL A 22 14.97 -13.11 -5.19
CA VAL A 22 13.79 -13.83 -4.67
C VAL A 22 13.77 -15.27 -5.16
N ARG A 23 13.57 -16.20 -4.23
CA ARG A 23 13.31 -17.62 -4.52
C ARG A 23 11.89 -18.00 -4.13
N LYS A 24 11.33 -18.99 -4.81
CA LYS A 24 10.01 -19.57 -4.50
C LYS A 24 9.95 -20.00 -3.02
N GLY A 25 8.81 -19.76 -2.38
CA GLY A 25 8.57 -20.13 -0.98
C GLY A 25 9.08 -19.11 0.06
N LYS A 26 9.71 -18.02 -0.36
CA LYS A 26 10.06 -16.92 0.54
C LYS A 26 8.87 -15.98 0.74
N ARG A 27 8.61 -15.61 2.00
CA ARG A 27 7.65 -14.56 2.33
C ARG A 27 8.23 -13.21 1.92
N ILE A 28 7.39 -12.33 1.39
CA ILE A 28 7.75 -11.00 0.92
C ILE A 28 6.69 -10.03 1.42
N ILE A 29 7.12 -8.84 1.83
CA ILE A 29 6.23 -7.71 2.09
C ILE A 29 6.45 -6.69 0.97
N LEU A 30 5.35 -6.22 0.40
CA LEU A 30 5.32 -5.20 -0.65
C LEU A 30 4.71 -3.92 -0.08
N ASP A 31 5.52 -2.88 0.03
CA ASP A 31 5.09 -1.57 0.51
C ASP A 31 5.01 -0.60 -0.69
N GLY A 32 3.80 -0.47 -1.23
CA GLY A 32 3.51 0.46 -2.33
C GLY A 32 3.50 1.94 -1.91
N THR A 33 3.44 2.24 -0.62
CA THR A 33 3.39 3.61 -0.09
C THR A 33 4.77 4.25 -0.08
N HIS A 34 5.78 3.49 0.39
CA HIS A 34 7.18 3.97 0.42
C HIS A 34 8.03 3.40 -0.72
N GLY A 35 7.47 2.51 -1.55
CA GLY A 35 8.20 1.89 -2.67
C GLY A 35 9.19 0.80 -2.24
N ASN A 36 8.99 0.19 -1.07
CA ASN A 36 9.91 -0.78 -0.50
C ASN A 36 9.48 -2.23 -0.77
N VAL A 37 10.46 -3.12 -0.92
CA VAL A 37 10.22 -4.57 -0.98
C VAL A 37 11.11 -5.27 0.03
N ILE A 38 10.49 -6.00 0.96
CA ILE A 38 11.20 -6.69 2.04
C ILE A 38 11.10 -8.19 1.81
N ILE A 39 12.25 -8.83 1.58
CA ILE A 39 12.37 -10.25 1.30
C ILE A 39 12.72 -11.00 2.58
N ASN A 40 12.02 -12.09 2.87
CA ASN A 40 12.23 -12.93 4.05
C ASN A 40 12.27 -12.11 5.36
N PRO A 41 11.21 -11.30 5.64
CA PRO A 41 11.14 -10.46 6.84
C PRO A 41 11.17 -11.30 8.11
N LYS A 42 11.69 -10.72 9.19
CA LYS A 42 11.59 -11.30 10.54
C LYS A 42 10.17 -11.15 11.07
N ASP A 43 9.78 -11.97 12.04
CA ASP A 43 8.44 -11.93 12.62
C ASP A 43 8.07 -10.56 13.22
N GLN A 44 9.05 -9.86 13.82
CA GLN A 44 8.85 -8.50 14.31
C GLN A 44 8.48 -7.52 13.18
N THR A 45 9.14 -7.64 12.02
CA THR A 45 8.82 -6.83 10.84
C THR A 45 7.43 -7.17 10.34
N ILE A 46 7.07 -8.46 10.31
CA ILE A 46 5.72 -8.90 9.89
C ILE A 46 4.65 -8.29 10.79
N GLN A 47 4.80 -8.40 12.12
CA GLN A 47 3.83 -7.84 13.07
C GLN A 47 3.68 -6.33 12.95
N LYS A 48 4.78 -5.61 12.71
CA LYS A 48 4.75 -4.17 12.46
C LYS A 48 3.91 -3.85 11.22
N TYR A 49 4.22 -4.48 10.09
CA TYR A 49 3.51 -4.23 8.84
C TYR A 49 2.04 -4.70 8.86
N GLU A 50 1.71 -5.76 9.60
CA GLU A 50 0.31 -6.17 9.81
C GLU A 50 -0.47 -5.11 10.62
N SER A 51 0.17 -4.48 11.60
CA SER A 51 -0.44 -3.39 12.37
C SER A 51 -0.66 -2.15 11.50
N GLU A 52 0.35 -1.75 10.73
CA GLU A 52 0.25 -0.63 9.78
C GLU A 52 -0.83 -0.90 8.70
N ARG A 53 -0.90 -2.14 8.21
CA ARG A 53 -1.95 -2.55 7.25
C ARG A 53 -3.36 -2.41 7.83
N LYS A 54 -3.57 -2.79 9.10
CA LYS A 54 -4.87 -2.60 9.76
C LYS A 54 -5.26 -1.12 9.86
N ILE A 55 -4.30 -0.27 10.23
CA ILE A 55 -4.52 1.19 10.29
C ILE A 55 -4.90 1.72 8.90
N TYR A 56 -4.17 1.31 7.87
CA TYR A 56 -4.46 1.71 6.49
C TYR A 56 -5.86 1.26 6.04
N MET A 57 -6.27 0.03 6.34
CA MET A 57 -7.60 -0.48 5.98
C MET A 57 -8.73 0.26 6.71
N ASN A 58 -8.52 0.63 7.98
CA ASN A 58 -9.50 1.42 8.72
C ASN A 58 -9.62 2.84 8.13
N PHE A 59 -8.49 3.47 7.83
CA PHE A 59 -8.47 4.79 7.20
C PHE A 59 -9.15 4.78 5.81
N GLU A 60 -8.90 3.75 5.00
CA GLU A 60 -9.57 3.56 3.71
C GLU A 60 -11.09 3.41 3.87
N LYS A 61 -11.53 2.71 4.92
CA LYS A 61 -12.96 2.57 5.24
C LYS A 61 -13.59 3.91 5.64
N GLU A 62 -12.94 4.68 6.51
CA GLU A 62 -13.40 6.02 6.91
C GLU A 62 -13.52 6.95 5.70
N LEU A 63 -12.53 6.94 4.80
CA LEU A 63 -12.57 7.71 3.55
C LEU A 63 -13.74 7.30 2.63
N LEU A 64 -14.05 6.00 2.57
CA LEU A 64 -15.20 5.52 1.80
C LEU A 64 -16.53 5.99 2.40
N GLU A 65 -16.64 6.09 3.72
CA GLU A 65 -17.82 6.63 4.39
C GLU A 65 -18.02 8.12 4.07
N GLU A 66 -16.93 8.89 3.97
CA GLU A 66 -16.96 10.30 3.57
C GLU A 66 -17.00 10.54 2.04
N SER A 67 -16.96 9.48 1.22
CA SER A 67 -16.82 9.58 -0.24
C SER A 67 -17.96 10.32 -0.95
N ASN A 68 -19.13 10.41 -0.33
CA ASN A 68 -20.30 11.13 -0.86
C ASN A 68 -20.30 12.63 -0.53
N ALA A 69 -19.33 13.11 0.27
CA ALA A 69 -19.21 14.51 0.59
C ALA A 69 -18.88 15.34 -0.67
N VAL A 70 -19.42 16.54 -0.74
CA VAL A 70 -19.10 17.46 -1.83
C VAL A 70 -17.63 17.85 -1.72
N ALA A 71 -16.87 17.66 -2.81
CA ALA A 71 -15.47 18.06 -2.87
C ALA A 71 -15.37 19.60 -2.80
N ASN A 72 -14.97 20.11 -1.64
CA ASN A 72 -14.74 21.52 -1.40
C ASN A 72 -13.29 21.74 -0.95
N THR A 73 -12.66 22.81 -1.45
CA THR A 73 -11.36 23.27 -0.96
C THR A 73 -11.48 23.84 0.46
N ARG A 74 -10.33 24.01 1.13
CA ARG A 74 -10.27 24.58 2.48
C ARG A 74 -10.85 26.00 2.59
N ASP A 75 -10.88 26.75 1.49
CA ASP A 75 -11.44 28.10 1.38
C ASP A 75 -12.88 28.12 0.81
N GLY A 76 -13.54 26.96 0.70
CA GLY A 76 -14.97 26.86 0.39
C GLY A 76 -15.33 26.81 -1.10
N LYS A 77 -14.35 26.65 -1.99
CA LYS A 77 -14.59 26.50 -3.43
C LYS A 77 -14.87 25.04 -3.79
N ARG A 78 -15.97 24.79 -4.49
CA ARG A 78 -16.34 23.45 -4.98
C ARG A 78 -15.46 23.02 -6.17
N ILE A 79 -15.07 21.75 -6.20
CA ILE A 79 -14.33 21.09 -7.30
C ILE A 79 -15.16 19.95 -7.89
#